data_AF-A0A7K0QQS5-F1
#
_entry.id   AF-A0A7K0QQS5-F1
#
_cell.length_a   1.000
_cell.length_b   1.000
_cell.length_c   1.000
_cell.angle_alpha   90.00
_cell.angle_beta   90.00
_cell.angle_gamma   90.00
#
_symmetry.space_group_name_H-M   'P 1'
#
loop_
_entity.id
_entity.type
_entity.pdbx_description
1 polymer ?
#
loop_
_entity_poly.entity_id
_entity_poly.type
_entity_poly.pdbx_seq_one_letter_code
_entity_poly.pdbx_strand_id
1 'polypeptide(L)'
;MKWLIGFVVLVAVASVTVATYVILDNRNPVPGDITACVIKSDIAPARSSDSLSAMRDDVLAGKATVTRRWDWGETKGVLIAGPAREYQVLALWNADTPSLAGAMAARKIYERPARFPLVALESQGNALAACAAKA
;
A
#
# COMPACT_ATOMS: atom_id res chain seq x y z
N MET A 1 19.46 8.28 45.81
CA MET A 1 20.02 8.64 44.48
C MET A 1 20.37 7.41 43.60
N LYS A 2 19.63 6.28 43.66
CA LYS A 2 19.83 5.11 42.76
C LYS A 2 18.65 4.84 41.82
N TRP A 3 17.52 5.52 42.03
CA TRP A 3 16.26 5.28 41.30
C TRP A 3 16.09 6.14 40.05
N LEU A 4 16.90 7.18 39.87
CA LEU A 4 16.84 8.05 38.69
C LEU A 4 17.53 7.46 37.46
N ILE A 5 18.52 6.58 37.65
CA ILE A 5 19.31 6.01 36.55
C ILE A 5 18.52 4.92 35.81
N GLY A 6 17.67 4.15 36.50
CA GLY A 6 16.83 3.13 35.88
C GLY A 6 15.74 3.70 34.95
N PHE A 7 15.25 4.90 35.24
CA PHE A 7 14.17 5.53 34.47
C PHE A 7 14.67 6.13 33.15
N VAL A 8 15.89 6.69 33.13
CA VAL A 8 16.48 7.29 31.92
C VAL A 8 16.82 6.23 30.86
N VAL A 9 17.23 5.04 31.28
CA VAL A 9 17.53 3.92 30.36
C VAL A 9 16.26 3.38 29.69
N LEU A 10 15.14 3.32 30.41
CA LEU A 10 13.85 2.86 29.86
C LEU A 10 13.26 3.83 28.82
N VAL A 11 13.43 5.14 29.02
CA VAL A 11 13.00 6.16 28.05
C VAL A 11 13.88 6.15 26.79
N ALA A 12 15.18 5.86 26.91
CA ALA A 12 16.09 5.77 25.78
C ALA A 12 15.77 4.57 24.86
N VAL A 13 15.41 3.40 25.41
CA VAL A 13 15.07 2.23 24.58
C VAL A 13 13.72 2.43 23.86
N ALA A 14 12.73 3.05 24.52
CA ALA A 14 11.46 3.38 23.88
C ALA A 14 11.63 4.39 22.73
N SER A 15 12.47 5.41 22.90
CA SER A 15 12.72 6.43 21.87
C SER A 15 13.54 5.90 20.68
N VAL A 16 14.48 4.98 20.89
CA VAL A 16 15.23 4.34 19.79
C VAL A 16 14.35 3.38 18.98
N THR A 17 13.38 2.72 19.62
CA THR A 17 12.44 1.82 18.91
C THR A 17 11.43 2.60 18.07
N VAL A 18 11.00 3.78 18.54
CA VAL A 18 10.12 4.66 17.75
C VAL A 18 10.90 5.37 16.63
N ALA A 19 12.15 5.78 16.87
CA ALA A 19 12.96 6.44 15.84
C ALA A 19 13.33 5.53 14.66
N THR A 20 13.54 4.23 14.90
CA THR A 20 13.80 3.28 13.81
C THR A 20 12.55 2.97 12.97
N TYR A 21 11.34 3.13 13.52
CA TYR A 21 10.09 3.02 12.77
C TYR A 21 9.83 4.21 11.84
N VAL A 22 10.34 5.39 12.17
CA VAL A 22 10.08 6.63 11.40
C VAL A 22 11.06 6.82 10.23
N ILE A 23 12.27 6.26 10.30
CA ILE A 23 13.33 6.55 9.31
C ILE A 23 13.24 5.68 8.04
N LEU A 24 12.40 4.64 8.01
CA LEU A 24 12.08 3.90 6.78
C LEU A 24 10.83 4.39 6.04
N ASP A 25 10.08 5.35 6.60
CA ASP A 25 8.77 5.77 6.11
C ASP A 25 8.77 7.14 5.39
N ASN A 26 9.94 7.55 4.86
CA ASN A 26 10.08 8.84 4.19
C ASN A 26 9.81 8.75 2.67
N ARG A 27 8.63 8.26 2.31
CA ARG A 27 8.03 8.49 0.99
C ARG A 27 6.62 9.01 1.24
N ASN A 28 6.47 10.34 1.17
CA ASN A 28 5.24 11.15 1.00
C ASN A 28 3.93 10.53 1.54
N PRO A 29 3.20 11.20 2.45
CA PRO A 29 2.12 10.57 3.20
C PRO A 29 1.09 9.98 2.23
N VAL A 30 1.13 8.65 2.10
CA VAL A 30 -0.10 7.89 1.93
C VAL A 30 -1.00 8.40 3.04
N PRO A 31 -2.29 8.73 2.79
CA PRO A 31 -3.19 9.05 3.88
C PRO A 31 -3.06 7.93 4.90
N GLY A 32 -2.50 8.24 6.09
CA GLY A 32 -2.08 7.21 7.05
C GLY A 32 -3.23 6.27 7.40
N ASP A 33 -4.44 6.80 7.27
CA ASP A 33 -5.72 6.13 7.44
C ASP A 33 -5.94 4.97 6.45
N ILE A 34 -5.50 5.07 5.19
CA ILE A 34 -5.62 3.99 4.20
C ILE A 34 -4.71 2.83 4.57
N THR A 35 -3.41 3.11 4.79
CA THR A 35 -2.44 2.07 5.16
C THR A 35 -2.84 1.41 6.48
N ALA A 36 -3.23 2.19 7.48
CA ALA A 36 -3.71 1.68 8.76
C ALA A 36 -4.97 0.82 8.60
N CYS A 37 -5.92 1.22 7.73
CA CYS A 37 -7.11 0.45 7.44
C CYS A 37 -6.80 -0.89 6.75
N VAL A 38 -5.90 -0.88 5.77
CA VAL A 38 -5.46 -2.09 5.05
C VAL A 38 -4.79 -3.08 6.02
N ILE A 39 -3.88 -2.60 6.87
CA ILE A 39 -3.23 -3.42 7.90
C ILE A 39 -4.25 -3.97 8.91
N LYS A 40 -5.19 -3.13 9.37
CA LYS A 40 -6.24 -3.56 10.31
C LYS A 40 -7.19 -4.60 9.70
N SER A 41 -7.27 -4.65 8.37
CA SER A 41 -8.07 -5.64 7.63
C SER A 41 -7.30 -6.94 7.35
N ASP A 42 -6.12 -7.12 7.95
CA ASP A 42 -5.23 -8.27 7.77
C ASP A 42 -4.76 -8.47 6.31
N ILE A 43 -4.68 -7.38 5.54
CA ILE A 43 -4.20 -7.40 4.15
C ILE A 43 -2.75 -6.94 4.12
N ALA A 44 -1.85 -7.86 3.78
CA ALA A 44 -0.43 -7.56 3.66
C ALA A 44 -0.12 -6.72 2.40
N PRO A 45 0.75 -5.69 2.48
CA PRO A 45 1.24 -5.01 1.30
C PRO A 45 2.01 -5.95 0.36
N ALA A 46 1.65 -5.95 -0.92
CA ALA A 46 2.34 -6.67 -1.97
C ALA A 46 3.59 -5.89 -2.41
N ARG A 47 4.78 -6.41 -2.08
CA ARG A 47 6.06 -5.76 -2.43
C ARG A 47 6.77 -6.41 -3.62
N SER A 48 6.30 -7.56 -4.12
CA SER A 48 6.83 -8.24 -5.30
C SER A 48 5.72 -8.69 -6.24
N SER A 49 6.07 -8.99 -7.49
CA SER A 49 5.15 -9.55 -8.49
C SER A 49 4.61 -10.92 -8.07
N ASP A 50 5.36 -11.68 -7.27
CA ASP A 50 4.92 -12.99 -6.78
C ASP A 50 3.78 -12.87 -5.77
N SER A 51 3.78 -11.81 -4.95
CA SER A 51 2.63 -11.46 -4.10
C SER A 51 1.38 -11.06 -4.89
N LEU A 52 1.52 -10.77 -6.20
CA LEU A 52 0.44 -10.41 -7.12
C LEU A 52 0.08 -11.56 -8.08
N SER A 53 0.34 -12.80 -7.69
CA SER A 53 0.12 -13.98 -8.54
C SER A 53 -1.32 -14.10 -9.07
N ALA A 54 -2.34 -13.69 -8.30
CA ALA A 54 -3.74 -13.71 -8.74
C ALA A 54 -4.02 -12.79 -9.94
N MET A 55 -3.25 -11.71 -10.08
CA MET A 55 -3.39 -10.71 -11.14
C MET A 55 -2.57 -11.05 -12.40
N ARG A 56 -1.63 -12.00 -12.31
CA ARG A 56 -0.65 -12.32 -13.36
C ARG A 56 -1.31 -12.58 -14.72
N ASP A 57 -2.27 -13.50 -14.78
CA ASP A 57 -2.89 -13.92 -16.03
C ASP A 57 -3.63 -12.77 -16.71
N ASP A 58 -4.35 -11.96 -15.94
CA ASP A 58 -5.08 -10.80 -16.45
C ASP A 58 -4.16 -9.67 -16.90
N VAL A 59 -3.02 -9.46 -16.23
CA VAL A 59 -2.04 -8.46 -16.67
C VAL A 59 -1.38 -8.88 -17.97
N LEU A 60 -0.95 -10.14 -18.07
CA LEU A 60 -0.31 -10.66 -19.27
C LEU A 60 -1.26 -10.68 -20.47
N ALA A 61 -2.55 -10.97 -20.22
CA ALA A 61 -3.58 -10.94 -21.26
C ALA A 61 -4.15 -9.52 -21.53
N GLY A 62 -3.72 -8.48 -20.79
CA GLY A 62 -4.27 -7.13 -20.92
C GLY A 62 -5.73 -6.97 -20.49
N LYS A 63 -6.22 -7.88 -19.64
CA LYS A 63 -7.61 -7.94 -19.13
C LYS A 63 -7.79 -7.33 -17.74
N ALA A 64 -6.71 -7.00 -17.03
CA ALA A 64 -6.79 -6.28 -15.76
C ALA A 64 -7.26 -4.83 -16.01
N THR A 65 -8.35 -4.44 -15.36
CA THR A 65 -9.02 -3.15 -15.58
C THR A 65 -9.02 -2.29 -14.34
N VAL A 66 -8.87 -0.98 -14.52
CA VAL A 66 -9.07 -0.01 -13.44
C VAL A 66 -10.57 0.14 -13.21
N THR A 67 -11.04 -0.31 -12.05
CA THR A 67 -12.46 -0.26 -11.68
C THR A 67 -12.82 1.02 -10.94
N ARG A 68 -11.84 1.64 -10.25
CA ARG A 68 -12.05 2.90 -9.54
C ARG A 68 -10.76 3.70 -9.44
N ARG A 69 -10.92 5.03 -9.35
CA ARG A 69 -9.83 5.97 -9.07
C ARG A 69 -10.22 6.88 -7.92
N TRP A 70 -9.22 7.31 -7.16
CA TRP A 70 -9.33 8.32 -6.12
C TRP A 70 -8.21 9.34 -6.27
N ASP A 71 -8.50 10.56 -5.85
CA ASP A 71 -7.57 11.67 -5.80
C ASP A 71 -7.68 12.32 -4.41
N TRP A 72 -6.64 12.16 -3.60
CA TRP A 72 -6.51 12.75 -2.27
C TRP A 72 -5.47 13.89 -2.28
N GLY A 73 -5.31 14.57 -3.42
CA GLY A 73 -4.32 15.63 -3.60
C GLY A 73 -2.97 15.07 -4.00
N GLU A 74 -2.03 15.01 -3.05
CA GLU A 74 -0.65 14.57 -3.32
C GLU A 74 -0.54 13.06 -3.56
N THR A 75 -1.50 12.30 -3.02
CA THR A 75 -1.61 10.86 -3.21
C THR A 75 -2.88 10.52 -3.98
N LYS A 76 -2.76 9.58 -4.91
CA LYS A 76 -3.85 9.11 -5.77
C LYS A 76 -3.92 7.59 -5.69
N GLY A 77 -5.10 7.03 -5.93
CA GLY A 77 -5.36 5.60 -5.79
C GLY A 77 -6.08 5.02 -6.99
N VAL A 78 -5.74 3.78 -7.35
CA VAL A 78 -6.46 2.99 -8.35
C VAL A 78 -6.82 1.65 -7.75
N LEU A 79 -8.06 1.22 -8.01
CA LEU A 79 -8.49 -0.14 -7.77
C LEU A 79 -8.47 -0.89 -9.10
N ILE A 80 -7.89 -2.08 -9.10
CA ILE A 80 -7.78 -2.93 -10.28
C ILE A 80 -8.41 -4.27 -9.98
N ALA A 81 -9.17 -4.79 -10.94
CA ALA A 81 -9.70 -6.14 -10.91
C ALA A 81 -9.62 -6.75 -12.31
N GLY A 82 -9.74 -8.06 -12.40
CA GLY A 82 -9.77 -8.76 -13.69
C GLY A 82 -10.69 -9.98 -13.66
N PRO A 83 -10.98 -10.56 -14.84
CA PRO A 83 -11.96 -11.63 -14.98
C PRO A 83 -11.42 -13.03 -14.69
N ALA A 84 -10.09 -13.25 -14.64
CA ALA A 84 -9.55 -14.59 -14.46
C ALA A 84 -9.82 -15.15 -13.06
N ARG A 85 -9.81 -14.27 -12.05
CA ARG A 85 -10.08 -14.60 -10.65
C ARG A 85 -10.79 -13.43 -9.98
N GLU A 86 -11.59 -13.72 -8.96
CA GLU A 86 -11.99 -12.68 -8.03
C GLU A 86 -10.73 -12.18 -7.34
N TYR A 87 -10.38 -10.90 -7.52
CA TYR A 87 -9.39 -10.19 -6.73
C TYR A 87 -9.57 -8.70 -6.89
N GLN A 88 -9.01 -7.95 -5.95
CA GLN A 88 -8.84 -6.51 -6.07
C GLN A 88 -7.41 -6.13 -5.72
N VAL A 89 -6.83 -5.22 -6.49
CA VAL A 89 -5.54 -4.59 -6.19
C VAL A 89 -5.75 -3.11 -5.99
N LEU A 90 -5.46 -2.63 -4.79
CA LEU A 90 -5.35 -1.21 -4.50
C LEU A 90 -3.88 -0.82 -4.66
N ALA A 91 -3.61 0.15 -5.54
CA ALA A 91 -2.29 0.74 -5.66
C ALA A 91 -2.38 2.26 -5.51
N LEU A 92 -1.45 2.80 -4.74
CA LEU A 92 -1.32 4.23 -4.52
C LEU A 92 -0.13 4.77 -5.31
N TRP A 93 -0.21 6.02 -5.74
CA TRP A 93 0.92 6.72 -6.34
C TRP A 93 0.87 8.21 -5.98
N ASN A 94 2.02 8.85 -6.07
CA ASN A 94 2.26 10.26 -5.79
C ASN A 94 3.31 10.81 -6.78
N ALA A 95 3.80 12.03 -6.56
CA ALA A 95 4.79 12.67 -7.42
C ALA A 95 6.12 11.90 -7.56
N ASP A 96 6.49 11.09 -6.57
CA ASP A 96 7.76 10.34 -6.54
C ASP A 96 7.70 8.99 -7.27
N THR A 97 6.51 8.63 -7.79
CA THR A 97 6.25 7.29 -8.34
C THR A 97 5.64 7.36 -9.74
N PRO A 98 5.80 6.33 -10.57
CA PRO A 98 5.25 6.35 -11.92
C PRO A 98 3.73 6.53 -11.91
N SER A 99 3.22 7.50 -12.68
CA SER A 99 1.78 7.74 -12.75
C SER A 99 0.98 6.51 -13.18
N LEU A 100 -0.12 6.25 -12.46
CA LEU A 100 -1.10 5.20 -12.72
C LEU A 100 -2.40 5.72 -13.38
N ALA A 101 -2.40 6.97 -13.86
CA ALA A 101 -3.57 7.53 -14.55
C ALA A 101 -3.87 6.87 -15.90
N GLY A 102 -2.83 6.39 -16.59
CA GLY A 102 -2.94 5.82 -17.94
C GLY A 102 -3.39 4.35 -18.00
N ALA A 103 -3.63 3.87 -19.23
CA ALA A 103 -4.10 2.50 -19.50
C ALA A 103 -3.12 1.39 -19.04
N MET A 104 -1.84 1.72 -18.83
CA MET A 104 -0.80 0.79 -18.39
C MET A 104 -0.68 0.65 -16.87
N ALA A 105 -1.65 1.15 -16.08
CA ALA A 105 -1.61 1.11 -14.63
C ALA A 105 -1.37 -0.31 -14.08
N ALA A 106 -2.18 -1.28 -14.53
CA ALA A 106 -2.10 -2.68 -14.10
C ALA A 106 -0.70 -3.28 -14.32
N ARG A 107 -0.14 -3.07 -15.51
CA ARG A 107 1.20 -3.56 -15.87
C ARG A 107 2.30 -2.93 -15.02
N LYS A 108 2.26 -1.61 -14.80
CA LYS A 108 3.24 -0.91 -13.97
C LYS A 108 3.25 -1.42 -12.52
N ILE A 109 2.06 -1.64 -11.95
CA ILE A 109 1.90 -2.18 -10.59
C ILE A 109 2.48 -3.58 -10.50
N TYR A 110 2.14 -4.46 -11.45
CA TYR A 110 2.62 -5.84 -11.46
C TYR A 110 4.13 -5.96 -11.63
N GLU A 111 4.74 -5.17 -12.53
CA GLU A 111 6.17 -5.24 -12.81
C GLU A 111 7.05 -4.73 -11.67
N ARG A 112 6.62 -3.65 -10.98
CA ARG A 112 7.43 -2.99 -9.95
C ARG A 112 6.61 -2.51 -8.75
N PRO A 113 5.93 -3.40 -8.00
CA PRO A 113 5.03 -3.01 -6.92
C PRO A 113 5.75 -2.24 -5.80
N ALA A 114 7.00 -2.59 -5.49
CA ALA A 114 7.83 -1.89 -4.49
C ALA A 114 8.15 -0.41 -4.81
N ARG A 115 7.88 0.05 -6.04
CA ARG A 115 8.06 1.46 -6.38
C ARG A 115 6.92 2.33 -5.85
N PHE A 116 5.76 1.75 -5.60
CA PHE A 116 4.59 2.46 -5.13
C PHE A 116 4.58 2.54 -3.59
N PRO A 117 3.99 3.57 -3.00
CA PRO A 117 3.93 3.71 -1.55
C PRO A 117 3.17 2.52 -0.92
N LEU A 118 2.04 2.16 -1.53
CA LEU A 118 1.21 1.03 -1.15
C LEU A 118 0.73 0.29 -2.40
N VAL A 119 0.87 -1.03 -2.38
CA VAL A 119 0.15 -1.97 -3.24
C VAL A 119 -0.39 -3.05 -2.32
N ALA A 120 -1.67 -3.37 -2.41
CA ALA A 120 -2.29 -4.40 -1.60
C ALA A 120 -3.22 -5.24 -2.50
N LEU A 121 -3.20 -6.55 -2.29
CA LEU A 121 -4.03 -7.52 -3.01
C LEU A 121 -4.99 -8.16 -2.03
N GLU A 122 -6.27 -8.22 -2.41
CA GLU A 122 -7.32 -8.93 -1.71
C GLU A 122 -7.89 -9.99 -2.67
N SER A 123 -7.88 -11.27 -2.28
CA SER A 123 -8.32 -12.35 -3.16
C SER A 123 -9.84 -12.49 -3.23
N GLN A 124 -10.60 -11.94 -2.28
CA GLN A 124 -12.07 -11.86 -2.30
C GLN A 124 -12.47 -10.79 -1.29
N GLY A 125 -13.53 -10.04 -1.58
CA GLY A 125 -14.06 -9.01 -0.67
C GLY A 125 -14.04 -7.60 -1.27
N ASN A 126 -14.09 -6.62 -0.38
CA ASN A 126 -14.23 -5.20 -0.72
C ASN A 126 -13.54 -4.32 0.34
N ALA A 127 -12.66 -4.89 1.16
CA ALA A 127 -11.99 -4.16 2.24
C ALA A 127 -11.09 -3.07 1.67
N LEU A 128 -10.39 -3.35 0.56
CA LEU A 128 -9.54 -2.36 -0.10
C LEU A 128 -10.32 -1.14 -0.59
N ALA A 129 -11.45 -1.36 -1.27
CA ALA A 129 -12.31 -0.28 -1.73
C ALA A 129 -12.93 0.50 -0.56
N ALA A 130 -13.31 -0.20 0.52
CA ALA A 130 -13.85 0.42 1.73
C ALA A 130 -12.80 1.26 2.48
N CYS A 131 -11.54 0.82 2.53
CA CYS A 131 -10.45 1.58 3.11
C CYS A 131 -10.15 2.85 2.31
N ALA A 132 -10.08 2.75 0.98
CA ALA A 132 -9.89 3.91 0.12
C ALA A 132 -11.06 4.91 0.21
N ALA A 133 -12.30 4.45 0.37
CA ALA A 133 -13.46 5.33 0.47
C ALA A 133 -13.56 6.14 1.79
N LYS A 134 -12.75 5.81 2.81
CA LYS A 134 -12.75 6.50 4.12
C LYS A 134 -11.76 7.66 4.22
N ALA A 135 -10.87 7.79 3.24
CA ALA A 135 -9.83 8.81 3.19
C ALA A 135 -10.30 10.10 2.52
#